data_AF-K2GP65-F1
#
_entry.id   AF-K2GP65-F1
#
_cell.length_a   1.000
_cell.length_b   1.000
_cell.length_c   1.000
_cell.angle_alpha   90.00
_cell.angle_beta   90.00
_cell.angle_gamma   90.00
#
_symmetry.space_group_name_H-M   'P 1'
#
loop_
_entity.id
_entity.type
_entity.pdbx_description
1 polymer ?
#
loop_
_entity_poly.entity_id
_entity_poly.type
_entity_poly.pdbx_seq_one_letter_code
_entity_poly.pdbx_strand_id
1 'polypeptide(L)'
;MNYTTTHLEDAVNALLKSIGIVHPSQLDIFIIAPRLGIDLIFSDTHTHFEGTTICLNINLPPAELWFAFAHELCHIQRHAGNQLFLPMDFFCAPGGAGREFRSSLLYAYIFIKKSQTT
;
A
#
# COMPACT_ATOMS: atom_id res chain seq x y z
N MET A 1 6.71 21.95 -14.93
CA MET A 1 6.54 20.55 -15.34
C MET A 1 5.09 20.18 -15.09
N ASN A 2 4.29 19.94 -16.14
CA ASN A 2 2.89 19.54 -16.00
C ASN A 2 2.84 18.03 -15.81
N TYR A 3 2.90 17.60 -14.55
CA TYR A 3 2.66 16.20 -14.20
C TYR A 3 1.18 15.90 -14.46
N THR A 4 0.90 15.09 -15.46
CA THR A 4 -0.47 14.64 -15.74
C THR A 4 -0.72 13.45 -14.85
N THR A 5 -1.55 13.63 -13.83
CA THR A 5 -1.91 12.53 -12.92
C THR A 5 -2.73 11.50 -13.68
N THR A 6 -2.45 10.22 -13.44
CA THR A 6 -3.33 9.17 -13.98
C THR A 6 -4.62 9.13 -13.16
N HIS A 7 -5.73 8.67 -13.73
CA HIS A 7 -7.01 8.50 -13.01
C HIS A 7 -6.85 7.74 -11.69
N LEU A 8 -5.86 6.87 -11.59
CA LEU A 8 -5.57 6.12 -10.38
C LEU A 8 -4.83 6.94 -9.32
N GLU A 9 -3.88 7.78 -9.71
CA GLU A 9 -3.21 8.70 -8.78
C GLU A 9 -4.21 9.68 -8.16
N ASP A 10 -5.19 10.12 -8.96
CA ASP A 10 -6.28 10.95 -8.46
C ASP A 10 -7.19 10.19 -7.49
N ALA A 11 -7.49 8.91 -7.77
CA ALA A 11 -8.27 8.07 -6.86
C ALA A 11 -7.54 7.80 -5.54
N VAL A 12 -6.22 7.54 -5.58
CA VAL A 12 -5.39 7.40 -4.37
C VAL A 12 -5.32 8.71 -3.60
N ASN A 13 -5.12 9.84 -4.28
CA ASN A 13 -5.17 11.15 -3.64
C ASN A 13 -6.52 11.44 -3.00
N ALA A 14 -7.61 11.14 -3.69
CA ALA A 14 -8.96 11.34 -3.18
C ALA A 14 -9.20 10.49 -1.93
N LEU A 15 -8.74 9.24 -1.93
CA LEU A 15 -8.79 8.35 -0.77
C LEU A 15 -7.98 8.91 0.40
N LEU A 16 -6.72 9.29 0.17
CA LEU A 16 -5.87 9.85 1.22
C LEU A 16 -6.47 11.15 1.79
N LYS A 17 -6.99 12.02 0.92
CA LYS A 17 -7.67 13.25 1.35
C LYS A 17 -8.98 12.98 2.10
N SER A 18 -9.75 11.97 1.70
CA SER A 18 -10.99 11.62 2.39
C SER A 18 -10.74 11.13 3.82
N ILE A 19 -9.59 10.50 4.06
CA ILE A 19 -9.10 10.16 5.40
C ILE A 19 -8.24 11.28 6.03
N GLY A 20 -8.26 12.50 5.49
CA GLY A 20 -7.58 13.66 6.08
C GLY A 20 -6.04 13.62 6.01
N ILE A 21 -5.47 12.89 5.05
CA ILE A 21 -4.05 12.93 4.72
C ILE A 21 -3.86 13.88 3.53
N VAL A 22 -3.24 15.02 3.82
CA VAL A 22 -3.03 16.11 2.85
C VAL A 22 -1.54 16.40 2.61
N HIS A 23 -0.68 15.97 3.53
CA HIS A 23 0.77 16.12 3.44
C HIS A 23 1.49 14.76 3.41
N PRO A 24 2.57 14.62 2.60
CA PRO A 24 3.32 13.35 2.54
C PRO A 24 3.96 12.94 3.86
N SER A 25 4.27 13.90 4.74
CA SER A 25 4.78 13.62 6.10
C SER A 25 3.78 12.85 6.98
N GLN A 26 2.50 12.83 6.59
CA GLN A 26 1.45 12.07 7.27
C GLN A 26 1.29 10.65 6.73
N LEU A 27 2.09 10.24 5.72
CA LEU A 27 2.08 8.89 5.17
C LEU A 27 2.76 7.90 6.13
N ASP A 28 1.97 7.47 7.10
CA ASP A 28 2.35 6.53 8.14
C ASP A 28 1.29 5.43 8.28
N ILE A 29 1.72 4.17 8.49
CA ILE A 29 0.83 3.00 8.57
C ILE A 29 -0.09 3.12 9.78
N PHE A 30 0.43 3.68 10.88
CA PHE A 30 -0.29 3.90 12.13
C PHE A 30 -1.28 5.07 12.02
N ILE A 31 -1.18 5.89 10.98
CA ILE A 31 -2.16 6.95 10.69
C ILE A 31 -3.19 6.46 9.68
N ILE A 32 -2.74 5.82 8.59
CA ILE A 32 -3.61 5.40 7.48
C ILE A 32 -4.58 4.32 7.92
N ALA A 33 -4.08 3.25 8.57
CA ALA A 33 -4.88 2.08 8.91
C ALA A 33 -6.10 2.41 9.79
N PRO A 34 -5.96 3.05 10.97
CA PRO A 34 -7.12 3.32 11.82
C PRO A 34 -8.13 4.27 11.18
N ARG A 35 -7.68 5.20 10.31
CA ARG A 35 -8.59 6.12 9.61
C ARG A 35 -9.39 5.45 8.50
N LEU A 36 -8.92 4.31 8.01
CA LEU A 36 -9.65 3.43 7.09
C LEU A 36 -10.48 2.37 7.83
N GLY A 37 -10.49 2.37 9.17
CA GLY A 37 -11.14 1.34 9.97
C GLY A 37 -10.43 -0.02 9.87
N ILE A 38 -9.11 -0.01 9.63
CA ILE A 38 -8.28 -1.21 9.52
C ILE A 38 -7.48 -1.39 10.80
N ASP A 39 -7.57 -2.57 11.39
CA ASP A 39 -6.77 -2.96 12.55
C ASP A 39 -5.40 -3.47 12.10
N LEU A 40 -4.36 -3.12 12.85
CA LEU A 40 -2.99 -3.59 12.61
C LEU A 40 -2.58 -4.59 13.69
N ILE A 41 -2.21 -5.80 13.26
CA ILE A 41 -1.58 -6.79 14.12
C ILE A 41 -0.13 -6.94 13.66
N PHE A 42 0.79 -6.95 14.61
CA PHE A 42 2.21 -7.12 14.36
C PHE A 42 2.61 -8.51 14.84
N SER A 43 3.10 -9.35 13.93
CA SER A 43 3.48 -10.73 14.22
C SER A 43 4.84 -11.08 13.61
N ASP A 44 5.43 -12.20 14.03
CA ASP A 44 6.64 -12.77 13.43
C ASP A 44 6.34 -13.66 12.22
N THR A 45 5.06 -13.86 11.90
CA THR A 45 4.57 -14.71 10.81
C THR A 45 4.38 -13.94 9.50
N HIS A 46 3.95 -14.63 8.43
CA HIS A 46 3.75 -14.02 7.12
C HIS A 46 2.67 -12.92 7.15
N THR A 47 2.92 -11.82 6.43
CA THR A 47 1.96 -10.73 6.26
C THR A 47 0.73 -11.21 5.51
N HIS A 48 -0.47 -10.89 6.00
CA HIS A 48 -1.74 -11.23 5.36
C HIS A 48 -2.85 -10.30 5.86
N PHE A 49 -4.00 -10.29 5.18
CA PHE A 49 -5.21 -9.66 5.69
C PHE A 49 -6.27 -10.71 6.07
N GLU A 50 -7.05 -10.42 7.10
CA GLU A 50 -8.20 -11.21 7.53
C GLU A 50 -9.35 -10.25 7.89
N GLY A 51 -10.43 -10.28 7.11
CA GLY A 51 -11.55 -9.34 7.28
C GLY A 51 -11.08 -7.88 7.09
N THR A 52 -11.12 -7.09 8.17
CA THR A 52 -10.66 -5.69 8.22
C THR A 52 -9.31 -5.53 8.92
N THR A 53 -8.63 -6.63 9.21
CA THR A 53 -7.36 -6.62 9.95
C THR A 53 -6.21 -6.94 9.00
N ILE A 54 -5.12 -6.18 9.09
CA ILE A 54 -3.85 -6.48 8.42
C ILE A 54 -2.86 -6.97 9.46
N CYS A 55 -2.39 -8.20 9.28
CA CYS A 55 -1.29 -8.80 10.03
C CYS A 55 0.01 -8.49 9.30
N LEU A 56 0.93 -7.76 9.93
CA LEU A 56 2.23 -7.37 9.38
C LEU A 56 3.37 -8.14 10.04
N ASN A 57 4.31 -8.64 9.23
CA ASN A 57 5.53 -9.27 9.71
C ASN A 57 6.53 -8.22 10.24
N ILE A 58 6.75 -8.17 11.56
CA ILE A 58 7.66 -7.21 12.20
C ILE A 58 9.14 -7.42 11.85
N ASN A 59 9.50 -8.58 11.33
CA ASN A 59 10.88 -8.89 10.95
C ASN A 59 11.26 -8.25 9.62
N LEU A 60 10.30 -7.63 8.91
CA LEU A 60 10.57 -6.92 7.66
C LEU A 60 11.25 -5.57 7.93
N PRO A 61 12.25 -5.19 7.10
CA PRO A 61 12.78 -3.83 7.11
C PRO A 61 11.67 -2.78 6.91
N PRO A 62 11.80 -1.55 7.45
CA PRO A 62 10.73 -0.55 7.40
C PRO A 62 10.13 -0.28 6.01
N ALA A 63 10.96 -0.30 4.97
CA ALA A 63 10.50 -0.11 3.59
C ALA A 63 9.70 -1.33 3.06
N GLU A 64 10.09 -2.54 3.43
CA GLU A 64 9.39 -3.77 3.07
C GLU A 64 8.10 -3.94 3.88
N LEU A 65 8.10 -3.54 5.15
CA LEU A 65 6.91 -3.48 6.00
C LEU A 65 5.86 -2.52 5.41
N TRP A 66 6.31 -1.34 4.98
CA TRP A 66 5.46 -0.37 4.28
C TRP A 66 4.86 -0.95 3.00
N PHE A 67 5.69 -1.64 2.22
CA PHE A 67 5.28 -2.30 0.99
C PHE A 67 4.24 -3.39 1.25
N ALA A 68 4.46 -4.22 2.27
CA ALA A 68 3.55 -5.28 2.66
C ALA A 68 2.19 -4.70 3.10
N PHE A 69 2.20 -3.64 3.92
CA PHE A 69 0.98 -2.90 4.27
C PHE A 69 0.22 -2.37 3.05
N ALA A 70 0.92 -1.71 2.11
CA ALA A 70 0.29 -1.17 0.91
C ALA A 70 -0.26 -2.26 -0.03
N HIS A 71 0.36 -3.45 -0.03
CA HIS A 71 -0.13 -4.62 -0.76
C HIS A 71 -1.46 -5.11 -0.17
N GLU A 72 -1.51 -5.36 1.14
CA GLU A 72 -2.71 -5.84 1.82
C GLU A 72 -3.86 -4.81 1.76
N LEU A 73 -3.54 -3.52 1.91
CA LEU A 73 -4.52 -2.46 1.76
C LEU A 73 -5.17 -2.44 0.36
N CYS A 74 -4.41 -2.77 -0.68
CA CYS A 74 -4.95 -2.89 -2.03
C CYS A 74 -5.98 -4.03 -2.11
N HIS A 75 -5.72 -5.18 -1.48
CA HIS A 75 -6.68 -6.29 -1.43
C HIS A 75 -7.98 -5.89 -0.74
N ILE A 76 -7.89 -5.22 0.42
CA ILE A 76 -9.08 -4.72 1.15
C ILE A 76 -9.91 -3.78 0.27
N GLN A 77 -9.26 -2.82 -0.39
CA GLN A 77 -9.96 -1.87 -1.26
C GLN A 77 -10.61 -2.55 -2.48
N ARG A 78 -9.98 -3.58 -3.05
CA ARG A 78 -10.58 -4.40 -4.12
C ARG A 78 -11.82 -5.15 -3.64
N HIS A 79 -11.79 -5.73 -2.44
CA HIS A 79 -12.95 -6.38 -1.84
C HIS A 79 -14.09 -5.40 -1.54
N ALA A 80 -13.77 -4.15 -1.19
CA ALA A 80 -14.75 -3.07 -0.99
C ALA A 80 -15.33 -2.50 -2.30
N GLY A 81 -14.98 -3.07 -3.47
CA GLY A 81 -15.45 -2.60 -4.78
C GLY A 81 -14.75 -1.34 -5.28
N ASN A 82 -13.68 -0.89 -4.60
CA ASN A 82 -12.88 0.23 -5.05
C ASN A 82 -11.95 -0.23 -6.19
N GLN A 83 -12.17 0.34 -7.36
CA GLN A 83 -11.54 -0.01 -8.63
C GLN A 83 -10.14 0.60 -8.79
N LEU A 84 -9.34 0.59 -7.73
CA LEU A 84 -7.92 0.97 -7.79
C LEU A 84 -7.15 -0.12 -8.55
N PHE A 85 -7.35 -0.19 -9.87
CA PHE A 85 -6.92 -1.31 -10.70
C PHE A 85 -5.44 -1.24 -11.10
N LEU A 86 -4.74 -2.33 -10.80
CA LEU A 86 -3.72 -2.92 -11.66
C LEU A 86 -3.96 -4.44 -11.67
N PRO A 87 -3.71 -5.15 -12.79
CA PRO A 87 -3.60 -6.60 -12.75
C PRO A 87 -2.51 -6.99 -11.74
N MET A 88 -2.91 -7.81 -10.75
CA MET A 88 -2.05 -8.28 -9.67
C MET A 88 -1.09 -9.41 -10.08
N ASP A 89 -1.14 -9.82 -11.35
CA ASP A 89 -0.31 -10.89 -11.85
C ASP A 89 0.82 -10.30 -12.68
N PHE A 90 2.02 -10.28 -12.11
CA PHE A 90 3.21 -10.42 -12.94
C PHE A 90 4.27 -11.27 -12.25
N PHE A 91 4.41 -12.47 -12.82
CA PHE A 91 5.51 -13.42 -12.71
C PHE A 91 5.64 -14.19 -11.39
N CYS A 92 5.19 -15.44 -11.41
CA CYS A 92 5.93 -16.53 -10.79
C CYS A 92 6.92 -17.03 -11.85
N ALA A 93 8.21 -16.68 -11.76
CA ALA A 93 9.24 -17.33 -12.55
C ALA A 93 9.44 -18.77 -12.04
N PRO A 94 9.39 -19.81 -12.90
CA PRO A 94 9.76 -21.16 -12.49
C PRO A 94 11.29 -21.23 -12.42
N GLY A 95 11.89 -20.75 -11.34
CA GLY A 95 13.34 -20.82 -11.14
C GLY A 95 13.83 -19.84 -10.09
N GLY A 96 14.30 -20.38 -8.96
CA GLY A 96 14.65 -19.60 -7.78
C GLY A 96 15.70 -18.52 -8.02
N ALA A 97 15.38 -17.29 -7.61
CA ALA A 97 16.28 -16.29 -7.06
C ALA A 97 15.39 -15.15 -6.55
N GLY A 98 15.04 -15.21 -5.25
CA GLY A 98 14.04 -14.32 -4.64
C GLY A 98 14.47 -12.85 -4.68
N ARG A 99 13.96 -12.11 -5.67
CA ARG A 99 13.78 -10.66 -5.71
C ARG A 99 12.72 -10.33 -6.77
N GLU A 100 11.44 -10.37 -6.41
CA GLU A 100 10.32 -9.96 -7.28
C GLU A 100 9.46 -8.97 -6.47
N PHE A 101 9.58 -7.64 -6.57
CA PHE A 101 9.37 -6.63 -7.62
C PHE A 101 7.91 -6.38 -8.07
N ARG A 102 7.45 -5.15 -7.73
CA ARG A 102 6.35 -4.32 -8.28
C ARG A 102 4.92 -4.61 -7.80
N SER A 103 4.67 -4.31 -6.52
CA SER A 103 3.32 -4.10 -5.98
C SER A 103 2.69 -2.78 -6.43
N SER A 104 1.39 -2.86 -6.67
CA SER A 104 0.33 -1.83 -6.73
C SER A 104 0.74 -0.37 -6.99
N LEU A 105 0.06 0.32 -7.92
CA LEU A 105 0.25 1.77 -8.12
C LEU A 105 -0.02 2.60 -6.85
N LEU A 106 -0.78 2.08 -5.88
CA LEU A 106 -0.90 2.65 -4.52
C LEU A 106 0.47 2.75 -3.84
N TYR A 107 1.28 1.69 -3.90
CA TYR A 107 2.66 1.70 -3.42
C TYR A 107 3.51 2.70 -4.21
N ALA A 108 3.51 2.65 -5.54
CA ALA A 108 4.32 3.57 -6.36
C ALA A 108 3.98 5.04 -6.06
N TYR A 109 2.70 5.38 -5.95
CA TYR A 109 2.24 6.73 -5.68
C TYR A 109 2.64 7.23 -4.29
N ILE A 110 2.36 6.42 -3.27
CA ILE A 110 2.68 6.73 -1.87
C ILE A 110 4.19 6.77 -1.66
N PHE A 111 4.94 5.85 -2.25
CA PHE A 111 6.39 5.80 -2.19
C PHE A 111 7.01 7.03 -2.86
N ILE A 112 6.58 7.40 -4.08
CA ILE A 112 7.02 8.63 -4.76
C ILE A 112 6.72 9.87 -3.90
N LYS A 113 5.52 9.97 -3.31
CA LYS A 113 5.16 11.07 -2.41
C LYS A 113 6.03 11.12 -1.15
N LYS A 114 6.35 9.97 -0.56
CA LYS A 114 7.17 9.85 0.66
C LYS A 114 8.67 10.08 0.39
N SER A 115 9.17 9.75 -0.80
CA SER A 115 10.57 10.00 -1.19
C SER A 115 10.85 11.46 -1.56
N GLN A 116 9.82 12.26 -1.87
CA GLN A 116 9.97 13.70 -2.18
C GLN A 116 10.09 14.61 -0.93
N THR A 117 10.08 14.04 0.28
CA THR A 117 10.24 14.78 1.56
C THR A 117 11.64 14.67 2.15
N THR A 118 12.69 14.51 1.33
CA THR A 118 14.09 14.54 1.80
C THR A 118 14.79 15.78 1.28
#